data_AF-A0A7N0UV95-F1
#
_entry.id   AF-A0A7N0UV95-F1
#
_cell.length_a   1.000
_cell.length_b   1.000
_cell.length_c   1.000
_cell.angle_alpha   90.00
_cell.angle_beta   90.00
_cell.angle_gamma   90.00
#
_symmetry.space_group_name_H-M   'P 1'
#
loop_
_entity.id
_entity.type
_entity.pdbx_description
1 polymer ?
#
loop_
_entity_poly.entity_id
_entity_poly.type
_entity_poly.pdbx_seq_one_letter_code
_entity_poly.pdbx_strand_id
1 'polypeptide(L)' 'MRIPYENLPSCDRLIAICEDIYAARAEGELGVEEVLYWTLVKIYRSPHMLLEYTKVD' A
#
# COMPACT_ATOMS: atom_id res chain seq x y z
N MET A 1 -10.32 17.40 2.82
CA MET A 1 -10.63 16.06 3.36
C MET A 1 -9.32 15.49 3.90
N ARG A 2 -9.21 15.19 5.20
CA ARG A 2 -8.00 14.52 5.75
C ARG A 2 -8.13 13.03 5.47
N ILE A 3 -7.13 12.44 4.83
CA ILE A 3 -7.00 10.99 4.71
C ILE A 3 -6.66 10.46 6.12
N PRO A 4 -7.39 9.47 6.66
CA PRO A 4 -7.05 8.89 7.95
C PRO A 4 -5.74 8.10 7.82
N TYR A 5 -4.74 8.41 8.63
CA TYR A 5 -3.43 7.73 8.66
C TYR A 5 -3.10 7.13 10.04
N GLU A 6 -4.04 7.23 10.98
CA GLU A 6 -3.92 6.74 12.36
C GLU A 6 -5.15 5.90 12.72
N ASN A 7 -5.00 4.97 13.66
CA ASN A 7 -6.06 4.08 14.15
C ASN A 7 -6.69 3.18 13.06
N LEU A 8 -5.86 2.73 12.12
CA LEU A 8 -6.25 1.75 11.10
C LEU A 8 -6.35 0.35 11.74
N PRO A 9 -7.40 -0.46 11.45
CA PRO A 9 -7.62 -1.74 12.14
C PRO A 9 -6.54 -2.80 11.91
N SER A 10 -6.06 -2.96 10.68
CA SER A 10 -4.87 -3.75 10.33
C SER A 10 -4.09 -3.02 9.24
N CYS A 11 -2.76 -3.17 9.25
CA CYS A 11 -1.88 -2.64 8.21
C CYS A 11 -1.15 -3.74 7.44
N ASP A 12 -1.46 -5.02 7.67
CA ASP A 12 -0.65 -6.14 7.18
C ASP A 12 -0.58 -6.17 5.65
N ARG A 13 -1.71 -5.91 4.98
CA ARG A 13 -1.77 -5.82 3.51
C ARG A 13 -0.99 -4.62 2.96
N LEU A 14 -0.95 -3.50 3.68
CA LEU A 14 -0.17 -2.33 3.28
C LEU A 14 1.34 -2.58 3.49
N ILE A 15 1.69 -3.28 4.57
CA ILE A 15 3.08 -3.67 4.87
C ILE A 15 3.58 -4.64 3.79
N ALA A 16 2.79 -5.64 3.41
CA ALA A 16 3.14 -6.56 2.33
C ALA A 16 3.44 -5.84 1.00
N ILE A 17 2.62 -4.84 0.62
CA ILE A 17 2.90 -4.02 -0.57
C ILE A 17 4.24 -3.28 -0.45
N CYS A 18 4.56 -2.73 0.73
CA CYS A 18 5.84 -2.06 0.96
C CYS A 18 7.02 -3.04 0.91
N GLU A 19 6.87 -4.25 1.45
CA GLU A 19 7.88 -5.30 1.39
C GLU A 19 8.12 -5.76 -0.06
N ASP A 20 7.07 -5.95 -0.84
CA ASP A 20 7.16 -6.29 -2.26
C ASP A 20 7.85 -5.19 -3.09
N ILE A 21 7.63 -3.91 -2.75
CA ILE A 21 8.36 -2.77 -3.36
C ILE A 21 9.86 -2.87 -3.06
N TYR A 22 10.23 -3.17 -1.81
CA TYR A 22 11.63 -3.32 -1.44
C TYR A 22 12.27 -4.54 -2.11
N ALA A 23 11.54 -5.65 -2.23
CA ALA A 23 11.99 -6.84 -2.93
C ALA A 23 12.23 -6.56 -4.43
N ALA A 24 11.25 -5.97 -5.12
CA ALA A 24 11.37 -5.61 -6.53
C ALA A 24 12.56 -4.67 -6.79
N ARG A 25 12.77 -3.68 -5.91
CA ARG A 25 13.94 -2.80 -6.00
C ARG A 25 15.26 -3.53 -5.81
N ALA A 26 15.33 -4.47 -4.87
CA ALA A 26 16.53 -5.27 -4.61
C ALA A 26 16.88 -6.21 -5.77
N GLU A 27 15.85 -6.71 -6.48
CA GLU A 27 16.00 -7.56 -7.67
C GLU A 27 16.26 -6.77 -8.95
N GLY A 28 16.07 -5.44 -8.94
CA GLY A 28 16.20 -4.58 -10.11
C GLY A 28 14.99 -4.60 -11.03
N GLU A 29 13.87 -5.16 -10.57
CA GLU A 29 12.60 -5.26 -11.29
C GLU A 29 11.80 -3.95 -11.21
N LEU A 30 12.36 -2.87 -11.78
CA LEU A 30 11.83 -1.51 -11.64
C LEU A 30 10.40 -1.34 -12.19
N GLY A 31 9.99 -2.14 -13.17
CA GLY A 31 8.62 -2.13 -13.69
C GLY A 31 7.61 -2.66 -12.66
N VAL A 32 7.99 -3.67 -11.88
CA VAL A 32 7.16 -4.20 -10.79
C VAL A 32 7.11 -3.19 -9.65
N GLU A 33 8.26 -2.60 -9.30
CA GLU A 33 8.36 -1.53 -8.29
C GLU A 33 7.40 -0.37 -8.62
N GLU A 34 7.39 0.10 -9.87
CA GLU A 34 6.52 1.21 -10.31
C GLU A 34 5.03 0.85 -10.17
N VAL A 35 4.63 -0.35 -10.57
CA VAL A 35 3.24 -0.80 -10.47
C VAL A 35 2.78 -0.88 -9.01
N LEU A 36 3.61 -1.43 -8.14
CA LEU A 36 3.31 -1.52 -6.71
C LEU A 36 3.28 -0.14 -6.06
N TYR A 37 4.20 0.75 -6.40
CA TYR A 37 4.21 2.12 -5.91
C TYR A 37 2.94 2.89 -6.33
N TRP A 38 2.53 2.78 -7.60
CA TRP A 38 1.26 3.37 -8.05
C TRP A 38 0.04 2.76 -7.38
N THR A 39 0.09 1.49 -7.02
CA THR A 39 -0.97 0.83 -6.25
C THR A 39 -1.07 1.44 -4.85
N LEU A 40 0.05 1.63 -4.17
CA LEU A 40 0.12 2.32 -2.88
C LEU A 40 -0.46 3.74 -2.96
N VAL A 41 -0.08 4.52 -3.98
CA VAL A 41 -0.61 5.87 -4.22
C VAL A 41 -2.12 5.88 -4.41
N LYS A 42 -2.66 4.92 -5.19
CA LYS A 42 -4.12 4.81 -5.41
C LYS A 42 -4.87 4.51 -4.12
N ILE A 43 -4.31 3.66 -3.26
CA ILE A 43 -4.91 3.33 -1.96
C ILE A 43 -4.96 4.58 -1.07
N TYR A 44 -3.84 5.27 -0.88
CA TYR A 44 -3.81 6.46 -0.03
C TYR A 44 -4.61 7.64 -0.59
N ARG A 45 -4.81 7.74 -1.91
CA ARG A 45 -5.66 8.79 -2.52
C ARG A 45 -7.16 8.53 -2.41
N SER A 46 -7.59 7.33 -2.01
CA SER A 46 -9.00 6.98 -1.87
C SER A 46 -9.28 6.49 -0.44
N PRO A 47 -9.98 7.27 0.40
CA PRO A 47 -10.32 6.83 1.76
C PRO A 47 -11.08 5.51 1.79
N HIS A 48 -11.93 5.26 0.79
CA HIS A 48 -12.63 3.98 0.67
C HIS A 48 -11.66 2.83 0.45
N MET A 49 -10.71 2.96 -0.49
CA MET A 49 -9.69 1.93 -0.73
C MET A 49 -8.82 1.72 0.52
N LEU A 50 -8.41 2.79 1.18
CA LEU A 50 -7.60 2.69 2.39
C LEU A 50 -8.33 1.93 3.50
N LEU A 51 -9.63 2.21 3.70
CA LEU A 51 -10.44 1.47 4.67
C LEU A 51 -10.59 0.00 4.29
N GLU A 52 -10.81 -0.33 3.01
CA GLU A 52 -10.89 -1.73 2.55
C GLU A 52 -9.57 -2.50 2.76
N TYR A 53 -8.43 -1.85 2.52
CA TYR A 53 -7.11 -2.47 2.68
C TYR A 53 -6.65 -2.58 4.13
N THR A 54 -7.35 -1.93 5.05
CA THR A 54 -7.01 -1.91 6.48
C THR A 54 -8.05 -2.59 7.35
N LYS A 55 -9.00 -3.31 6.75
CA LYS A 55 -9.92 -4.18 7.50
C LYS A 55 -9.14 -5.37 8.07
N VAL A 56 -9.56 -5.81 9.25
CA VAL A 56 -9.22 -7.13 9.76
C VAL A 56 -10.03 -8.14 8.96
N ASP A 57 -9.39 -9.20 8.47
CA ASP A 57 -10.06 -10.32 7.80
C ASP A 57 -11.10 -11.00 8.72
#